data_AF-A0A2A2D2F3-F1
#
_entry.id   AF-A0A2A2D2F3-F1
#
_cell.length_a   1.000
_cell.length_b   1.000
_cell.length_c   1.000
_cell.angle_alpha   90.00
_cell.angle_beta   90.00
_cell.angle_gamma   90.00
#
_symmetry.space_group_name_H-M   'P 1'
#
loop_
_entity.id
_entity.type
_entity.pdbx_description
1 polymer ?
#
loop_
_entity_poly.entity_id
_entity_poly.type
_entity_poly.pdbx_seq_one_letter_code
_entity_poly.pdbx_strand_id
1 'polypeptide(L)'
;MSDDVMGDEVYQPARSGRRDHPGDLDLENALDGDLYDQVLDAGYSPPERPLGVDHHGTTAREQRERESLGRRLAEEVPEIAMPDGDGIGDVPGGEGEPIDEEVGEKRAGRIVATIDAMPPRRNDVFAFDVGIDGGAASAEEAAMHVVPDEPVVEGGDDLGV
;
A
#
# COMPACT_ATOMS: atom_id res chain seq x y z
N MET A 1 10.79 -21.74 -35.43
CA MET A 1 10.51 -20.53 -34.63
C MET A 1 11.50 -20.56 -33.50
N SER A 2 12.39 -19.56 -33.42
CA SER A 2 13.48 -19.51 -32.44
C SER A 2 13.05 -18.61 -31.29
N ASP A 3 12.80 -19.20 -30.12
CA ASP A 3 12.30 -18.51 -28.91
C ASP A 3 13.46 -18.02 -28.00
N ASP A 4 14.64 -17.77 -28.56
CA ASP A 4 15.81 -17.25 -27.84
C ASP A 4 16.21 -15.86 -28.35
N VAL A 5 15.23 -14.97 -28.58
CA VAL A 5 15.49 -13.57 -28.92
C VAL A 5 15.41 -12.76 -27.63
N MET A 6 16.57 -12.36 -27.10
CA MET A 6 16.65 -11.47 -25.93
C MET A 6 16.26 -10.04 -26.35
N GLY A 7 15.78 -9.24 -25.38
CA GLY A 7 15.17 -7.93 -25.62
C GLY A 7 16.08 -6.87 -26.27
N ASP A 8 17.37 -7.16 -26.48
CA ASP A 8 18.32 -6.31 -27.20
C ASP A 8 18.24 -6.43 -28.74
N GLU A 9 17.57 -7.46 -29.24
CA GLU A 9 17.41 -7.73 -30.69
C GLU A 9 16.07 -7.22 -31.26
N VAL A 10 15.11 -6.86 -30.40
CA VAL A 10 13.78 -6.39 -30.80
C VAL A 10 13.70 -4.88 -30.61
N TYR A 11 13.92 -4.15 -31.70
CA TYR A 11 13.83 -2.68 -31.82
C TYR A 11 15.02 -1.89 -31.27
N GLN A 12 15.94 -1.50 -32.17
CA GLN A 12 16.81 -0.35 -31.93
C GLN A 12 16.15 0.90 -32.51
N PRO A 13 15.87 1.95 -31.71
CA PRO A 13 15.32 3.18 -32.25
C PRO A 13 16.29 3.76 -33.29
N ALA A 14 15.75 4.25 -34.40
CA ALA A 14 16.54 4.97 -35.39
C ALA A 14 17.30 6.11 -34.70
N ARG A 15 18.58 6.31 -35.03
CA ARG A 15 19.44 7.39 -34.52
C ARG A 15 19.03 8.79 -35.02
N SER A 16 17.74 9.04 -35.16
CA SER A 16 17.14 10.32 -35.47
C SER A 16 16.10 10.66 -34.42
N GLY A 17 16.51 10.65 -33.15
CA GLY A 17 15.80 11.38 -32.12
C GLY A 17 16.09 12.86 -32.34
N ARG A 18 15.04 13.64 -32.63
CA ARG A 18 15.05 15.07 -32.30
C ARG A 18 15.57 15.17 -30.87
N ARG A 19 16.60 16.00 -30.64
CA ARG A 19 17.03 16.29 -29.29
C ARG A 19 15.79 16.87 -28.60
N ASP A 20 15.14 16.10 -27.74
CA ASP A 20 14.44 16.71 -26.63
C ASP A 20 15.55 17.48 -25.92
N HIS A 21 15.49 18.81 -26.03
CA HIS A 21 16.38 19.71 -25.34
C HIS A 21 15.74 19.92 -23.96
N PRO A 22 16.14 19.19 -22.90
CA PRO A 22 15.61 19.42 -21.55
C PRO A 22 16.03 20.77 -20.95
N GLY A 23 16.66 21.65 -21.74
CA GLY A 23 17.05 23.01 -21.31
C GLY A 23 15.93 24.04 -21.44
N ASP A 24 14.88 23.74 -22.19
CA ASP A 24 13.74 24.66 -22.37
C ASP A 24 12.62 24.25 -21.39
N LEU A 25 12.93 24.32 -20.10
CA LEU A 25 11.89 24.23 -19.07
C LEU A 25 11.09 25.53 -19.10
N ASP A 26 9.80 25.41 -19.38
CA ASP A 26 8.86 26.52 -19.24
C ASP A 26 8.80 26.94 -17.77
N LEU A 27 9.29 28.14 -17.48
CA LEU A 27 9.35 28.69 -16.12
C LEU A 27 7.96 28.84 -15.49
N GLU A 28 6.90 28.92 -16.31
CA GLU A 28 5.51 28.95 -15.85
C GLU A 28 5.05 27.61 -15.26
N ASN A 29 5.73 26.50 -15.62
CA ASN A 29 5.47 25.15 -15.13
C ASN A 29 6.55 24.65 -14.13
N ALA A 30 7.54 25.48 -13.81
CA ALA A 30 8.53 25.17 -12.79
C ALA A 30 7.93 25.41 -11.39
N LEU A 31 8.29 24.55 -10.43
CA LEU A 31 7.93 24.76 -9.02
C LEU A 31 8.49 26.11 -8.56
N ASP A 32 7.61 27.05 -8.24
CA ASP A 32 7.97 28.36 -7.69
C ASP A 32 8.55 28.16 -6.28
N GLY A 33 9.87 28.31 -6.13
CA GLY A 33 10.52 28.03 -4.86
C GLY A 33 11.99 28.39 -4.87
N ASP A 34 12.43 29.01 -3.77
CA ASP A 34 13.77 29.50 -3.45
C ASP A 34 14.86 28.41 -3.35
N LEU A 35 14.72 27.33 -4.12
CA LEU A 35 15.58 26.14 -4.11
C LEU A 35 16.52 26.07 -5.33
N TYR A 36 16.49 27.05 -6.24
CA TYR A 36 17.30 27.04 -7.46
C TYR A 36 18.80 26.85 -7.17
N ASP A 37 19.31 27.50 -6.13
CA ASP A 37 20.72 27.37 -5.71
C ASP A 37 21.02 26.01 -5.05
N GLN A 38 20.06 25.39 -4.35
CA GLN A 38 20.22 24.08 -3.69
C GLN A 38 20.15 22.91 -4.68
N VAL A 39 19.37 23.06 -5.75
CA VAL A 39 19.25 22.05 -6.82
C VAL A 39 20.52 22.00 -7.69
N LEU A 40 21.22 23.13 -7.87
CA LEU A 40 22.46 23.17 -8.64
C LEU A 40 23.66 22.54 -7.91
N ASP A 41 23.65 22.52 -6.57
CA ASP A 41 24.71 21.89 -5.75
C ASP A 41 24.46 20.41 -5.46
N ALA A 42 23.23 19.92 -5.63
CA ALA A 42 22.88 18.52 -5.41
C ALA A 42 23.26 17.65 -6.62
N GLY A 43 24.52 17.23 -6.69
CA GLY A 43 24.95 16.21 -7.65
C GLY A 43 24.33 14.85 -7.34
N TYR A 44 23.68 14.22 -8.32
CA TYR A 44 23.31 12.81 -8.23
C TYR A 44 24.59 11.97 -8.13
N SER A 45 24.77 11.26 -7.02
CA SER A 45 25.87 10.31 -6.82
C SER A 45 25.33 8.90 -7.07
N PRO A 46 25.65 8.28 -8.23
CA PRO A 46 25.23 6.91 -8.49
C PRO A 46 25.83 5.95 -7.45
N PRO A 47 25.20 4.80 -7.19
CA PRO A 47 25.76 3.78 -6.32
C PRO A 47 27.18 3.40 -6.76
N GLU A 48 28.12 3.30 -5.81
CA GLU A 48 29.50 2.88 -6.10
C GLU A 48 29.60 1.42 -6.56
N ARG A 49 28.51 0.65 -6.46
CA ARG A 49 28.42 -0.77 -6.84
C ARG A 49 27.06 -1.07 -7.47
N PRO A 50 27.00 -2.03 -8.40
CA PRO A 50 25.74 -2.47 -8.98
C PRO A 50 24.84 -3.07 -7.89
N LEU A 51 23.59 -2.63 -7.85
CA LEU A 51 22.55 -3.17 -6.97
C LEU A 51 21.82 -4.30 -7.69
N GLY A 52 21.38 -5.32 -6.97
CA GLY A 52 20.52 -6.36 -7.54
C GLY A 52 21.22 -7.42 -8.40
N VAL A 53 22.50 -7.25 -8.75
CA VAL A 53 23.21 -8.20 -9.64
C VAL A 53 23.41 -9.60 -9.04
N ASP A 54 23.46 -9.68 -7.71
CA ASP A 54 23.60 -10.94 -6.99
C ASP A 54 22.24 -11.56 -6.60
N HIS A 55 21.12 -10.93 -6.96
CA HIS A 55 19.79 -11.51 -6.72
C HIS A 55 19.48 -12.64 -7.70
N HIS A 56 18.65 -13.58 -7.23
CA HIS A 56 18.17 -14.68 -8.05
C HIS A 56 17.19 -14.17 -9.11
N GLY A 57 17.31 -14.65 -10.35
CA GLY A 57 16.44 -14.24 -11.47
C GLY A 57 17.09 -13.23 -12.42
N THR A 58 18.36 -12.91 -12.21
CA THR A 58 19.16 -12.07 -13.11
C THR A 58 19.60 -12.84 -14.35
N THR A 59 19.63 -14.18 -14.30
CA THR A 59 19.98 -15.02 -15.45
C THR A 59 18.77 -15.71 -16.11
N ALA A 60 18.84 -15.97 -17.42
CA ALA A 60 17.77 -16.65 -18.16
C ALA A 60 17.45 -18.07 -17.63
N ARG A 61 18.45 -18.73 -17.02
CA ARG A 61 18.25 -20.03 -16.38
C ARG A 61 17.41 -19.91 -15.10
N GLU A 62 17.73 -18.95 -14.25
CA GLU A 62 17.01 -18.71 -12.99
C GLU A 62 15.57 -18.27 -13.21
N GLN A 63 15.31 -17.47 -14.25
CA GLN A 63 13.93 -17.10 -14.61
C GLN A 63 13.09 -18.32 -15.03
N ARG A 64 13.71 -19.28 -15.73
CA ARG A 64 13.05 -20.54 -16.13
C ARG A 64 12.80 -21.45 -14.94
N GLU A 65 13.80 -21.61 -14.08
CA GLU A 65 13.70 -22.46 -12.88
C GLU A 65 12.79 -21.84 -11.80
N ARG A 66 12.65 -20.51 -11.82
CA ARG A 66 11.99 -19.68 -10.80
C ARG A 66 12.62 -19.83 -9.42
N GLU A 67 12.29 -18.90 -8.56
CA GLU A 67 12.72 -18.94 -7.18
C GLU A 67 11.88 -19.92 -6.36
N SER A 68 12.54 -20.65 -5.44
CA SER A 68 11.83 -21.52 -4.50
C SER A 68 11.10 -20.69 -3.42
N LEU A 69 9.97 -21.21 -2.93
CA LEU A 69 9.22 -20.56 -1.84
C LEU A 69 10.08 -20.35 -0.59
N GLY A 70 10.93 -21.31 -0.24
CA GLY A 70 11.80 -21.20 0.94
C GLY A 70 12.83 -20.08 0.82
N ARG A 71 13.29 -19.77 -0.40
CA ARG A 71 14.21 -18.63 -0.62
C ARG A 71 13.48 -17.30 -0.47
N ARG A 72 12.29 -17.18 -1.06
CA ARG A 72 11.41 -15.99 -0.89
C ARG A 72 11.08 -15.71 0.58
N LEU A 73 10.79 -16.76 1.35
CA LEU A 73 10.54 -16.64 2.79
C LEU A 73 11.79 -16.27 3.60
N ALA A 74 12.98 -16.63 3.12
CA ALA A 74 14.23 -16.24 3.78
C ALA A 74 14.59 -14.76 3.54
N GLU A 75 14.08 -14.16 2.46
CA GLU A 75 14.21 -12.73 2.15
C GLU A 75 13.15 -11.87 2.88
N GLU A 76 12.11 -12.49 3.44
CA GLU A 76 11.05 -11.80 4.18
C GLU A 76 11.60 -11.15 5.44
N VAL A 77 11.34 -9.85 5.61
CA VAL A 77 11.62 -9.12 6.84
C VAL A 77 10.31 -9.02 7.63
N PRO A 78 10.28 -9.48 8.90
CA PRO A 78 9.11 -9.33 9.74
C PRO A 78 8.66 -7.87 9.84
N GLU A 79 7.35 -7.67 9.82
CA GLU A 79 6.80 -6.34 10.02
C GLU A 79 7.20 -5.79 11.40
N ILE A 80 7.61 -4.53 11.44
CA ILE A 80 7.95 -3.85 12.69
C ILE A 80 6.63 -3.50 13.35
N ALA A 81 6.33 -4.15 14.48
CA ALA A 81 5.18 -3.78 15.30
C ALA A 81 5.25 -2.29 15.63
N MET A 82 4.19 -1.55 15.32
CA MET A 82 4.05 -0.19 15.81
C MET A 82 4.02 -0.25 17.34
N PRO A 83 4.65 0.70 18.04
CA PRO A 83 4.51 0.79 19.49
C PRO A 83 3.04 0.89 19.86
N ASP A 84 2.66 0.33 21.01
CA ASP A 84 1.33 0.54 21.56
C ASP A 84 1.09 2.06 21.68
N GLY A 85 0.16 2.57 20.86
CA GLY A 85 -0.31 3.95 20.95
C GLY A 85 -1.19 4.15 22.18
N ASP A 86 -1.51 5.40 22.49
CA ASP A 86 -2.55 5.75 23.47
C ASP A 86 -3.97 5.50 22.93
N GLY A 87 -4.09 4.94 21.72
CA GLY A 87 -5.35 4.71 21.04
C GLY A 87 -5.91 5.95 20.35
N ILE A 88 -5.19 7.08 20.36
CA ILE A 88 -5.68 8.36 19.82
C ILE A 88 -4.62 9.03 18.93
N GLY A 89 -4.87 9.03 17.61
CA GLY A 89 -3.97 9.66 16.64
C GLY A 89 -2.65 8.91 16.39
N ASP A 90 -1.77 9.53 15.60
CA ASP A 90 -0.49 8.97 15.14
C ASP A 90 0.71 9.38 16.03
N VAL A 91 0.50 10.26 17.00
CA VAL A 91 1.53 10.84 17.87
C VAL A 91 1.31 10.44 19.33
N PRO A 92 2.16 9.58 19.92
CA PRO A 92 2.04 9.21 21.33
C PRO A 92 2.10 10.42 22.27
N GLY A 93 1.08 10.61 23.11
CA GLY A 93 0.99 11.74 24.03
C GLY A 93 0.68 13.08 23.37
N GLY A 94 0.28 13.08 22.10
CA GLY A 94 -0.33 14.23 21.43
C GLY A 94 -1.75 14.46 21.92
N GLU A 95 -2.39 15.55 21.48
CA GLU A 95 -3.82 15.78 21.76
C GLU A 95 -4.72 14.74 21.03
N GLY A 96 -4.14 14.03 20.05
CA GLY A 96 -4.82 13.04 19.24
C GLY A 96 -5.92 13.64 18.36
N GLU A 97 -6.43 12.88 17.40
CA GLU A 97 -7.75 13.18 16.84
C GLU A 97 -8.75 12.29 17.58
N PRO A 98 -9.61 12.85 18.45
CA PRO A 98 -10.62 12.05 19.13
C PRO A 98 -11.50 11.38 18.09
N ILE A 99 -11.70 10.07 18.25
CA ILE A 99 -12.61 9.26 17.44
C ILE A 99 -14.00 9.90 17.57
N ASP A 100 -14.54 10.41 16.46
CA ASP A 100 -15.89 10.95 16.44
C ASP A 100 -16.90 9.82 16.17
N GLU A 101 -18.19 10.17 16.17
CA GLU A 101 -19.27 9.21 15.92
C GLU A 101 -19.28 8.67 14.48
N GLU A 102 -18.43 9.18 13.57
CA GLU A 102 -18.30 8.74 12.18
C GLU A 102 -17.17 7.70 11.99
N VAL A 103 -16.43 7.38 13.05
CA VAL A 103 -15.34 6.39 13.03
C VAL A 103 -15.65 5.23 13.99
N GLY A 104 -15.55 4.01 13.48
CA GLY A 104 -15.82 2.79 14.24
C GLY A 104 -14.56 2.12 14.79
N GLU A 105 -14.61 1.59 16.02
CA GLU A 105 -13.49 0.82 16.61
C GLU A 105 -13.36 -0.58 16.02
N LYS A 106 -14.47 -1.15 15.54
CA LYS A 106 -14.51 -2.52 15.02
C LYS A 106 -14.24 -2.52 13.52
N ARG A 107 -13.15 -3.17 13.12
CA ARG A 107 -12.86 -3.45 11.71
C ARG A 107 -13.99 -4.24 11.04
N ALA A 108 -14.34 -3.86 9.82
CA ALA A 108 -15.29 -4.59 8.97
C ALA A 108 -14.66 -5.87 8.42
N GLY A 109 -15.40 -6.98 8.46
CA GLY A 109 -14.99 -8.24 7.86
C GLY A 109 -15.62 -8.49 6.49
N ARG A 110 -15.48 -9.73 6.01
CA ARG A 110 -15.99 -10.16 4.71
C ARG A 110 -17.52 -10.23 4.73
N ILE A 111 -18.15 -9.52 3.81
CA ILE A 111 -19.62 -9.53 3.66
C ILE A 111 -20.04 -10.64 2.69
N VAL A 112 -20.93 -11.52 3.14
CA VAL A 112 -21.51 -12.60 2.32
C VAL A 112 -23.01 -12.38 2.19
N ALA A 113 -23.50 -12.42 0.95
CA ALA A 113 -24.92 -12.31 0.68
C ALA A 113 -25.71 -13.40 1.42
N THR A 114 -26.92 -13.07 1.86
CA THR A 114 -27.82 -14.10 2.37
C THR A 114 -28.13 -15.11 1.26
N ILE A 115 -28.10 -16.42 1.57
CA ILE A 115 -28.33 -17.49 0.59
C ILE A 115 -29.84 -17.68 0.31
N ASP A 116 -30.68 -16.76 0.80
CA ASP A 116 -32.13 -16.91 0.76
C ASP A 116 -32.68 -16.63 -0.65
N ALA A 117 -32.63 -17.64 -1.51
CA ALA A 117 -33.41 -17.74 -2.74
C ALA A 117 -34.91 -18.04 -2.44
N MET A 118 -35.45 -17.41 -1.40
CA MET A 118 -36.84 -17.58 -0.96
C MET A 118 -37.75 -16.58 -1.70
N PRO A 119 -39.02 -16.92 -1.99
CA PRO A 119 -39.96 -16.04 -2.69
C PRO A 119 -40.03 -14.66 -2.03
N PRO A 120 -40.44 -13.59 -2.73
CA PRO A 120 -40.29 -12.20 -2.28
C PRO A 120 -41.07 -11.96 -0.98
N ARG A 121 -40.42 -12.23 0.14
CA ARG A 121 -40.80 -11.75 1.47
C ARG A 121 -39.96 -10.50 1.68
N ARG A 122 -40.53 -9.48 2.32
CA ARG A 122 -39.75 -8.35 2.81
C ARG A 122 -38.78 -8.90 3.85
N ASN A 123 -37.52 -9.08 3.47
CA ASN A 123 -36.42 -9.33 4.38
C ASN A 123 -35.62 -8.03 4.46
N ASP A 124 -35.38 -7.55 5.68
CA ASP A 124 -34.60 -6.34 5.92
C ASP A 124 -33.09 -6.64 6.02
N VAL A 125 -32.69 -7.91 5.80
CA VAL A 125 -31.30 -8.38 5.87
C VAL A 125 -30.86 -8.92 4.51
N PHE A 126 -29.82 -8.31 3.94
CA PHE A 126 -29.30 -8.63 2.60
C PHE A 126 -27.98 -9.41 2.63
N ALA A 127 -27.18 -9.24 3.68
CA ALA A 127 -25.87 -9.86 3.82
C ALA A 127 -25.42 -9.92 5.29
N PHE A 128 -24.38 -10.71 5.56
CA PHE A 128 -23.76 -10.86 6.88
C PHE A 128 -22.25 -10.66 6.78
N ASP A 129 -21.68 -9.98 7.76
CA ASP A 129 -20.24 -9.99 8.01
C ASP A 129 -19.86 -11.33 8.66
N VAL A 130 -18.99 -12.11 7.99
CA VAL A 130 -18.50 -13.40 8.47
C VAL A 130 -17.09 -13.35 9.07
N GLY A 131 -16.59 -12.15 9.35
CA GLY A 131 -15.29 -11.90 9.97
C GLY A 131 -14.15 -11.67 8.97
N ILE A 132 -12.96 -11.42 9.51
CA ILE A 132 -11.74 -11.14 8.75
C ILE A 132 -11.25 -12.42 8.08
N ASP A 133 -10.95 -12.37 6.78
CA ASP A 133 -10.27 -13.48 6.12
C ASP A 133 -8.79 -13.48 6.50
N GLY A 134 -8.30 -14.58 7.09
CA GLY A 134 -6.98 -14.65 7.73
C GLY A 134 -5.78 -14.60 6.76
N GLY A 135 -6.03 -14.47 5.46
CA GLY A 135 -4.98 -14.31 4.45
C GLY A 135 -4.67 -12.84 4.20
N ALA A 136 -3.78 -12.26 5.02
CA ALA A 136 -3.17 -10.94 4.85
C ALA A 136 -4.06 -9.95 4.07
N ALA A 137 -5.10 -9.46 4.73
CA ALA A 137 -5.97 -8.45 4.15
C ALA A 137 -5.16 -7.23 3.69
N SER A 138 -5.57 -6.63 2.57
CA SER A 138 -4.87 -5.45 2.05
C SER A 138 -4.95 -4.28 3.05
N ALA A 139 -4.04 -3.30 2.92
CA ALA A 139 -4.08 -2.09 3.75
C ALA A 139 -5.43 -1.37 3.64
N GLU A 140 -6.04 -1.34 2.46
CA GLU A 140 -7.36 -0.75 2.21
C GLU A 140 -8.47 -1.51 2.95
N GLU A 141 -8.42 -2.84 2.94
CA GLU A 141 -9.37 -3.68 3.68
C GLU A 141 -9.14 -3.61 5.20
N ALA A 142 -7.91 -3.33 5.63
CA ALA A 142 -7.58 -3.09 7.03
C ALA A 142 -8.08 -1.74 7.54
N ALA A 143 -8.22 -0.76 6.65
CA ALA A 143 -8.69 0.58 6.99
C ALA A 143 -10.23 0.69 7.11
N MET A 144 -11.00 -0.34 6.73
CA MET A 144 -12.47 -0.29 6.77
C MET A 144 -13.04 -0.66 8.16
N HIS A 145 -13.94 0.16 8.69
CA HIS A 145 -14.53 0.02 10.03
C HIS A 145 -16.06 0.10 10.01
N VAL A 146 -16.70 -0.47 11.03
CA VAL A 146 -18.15 -0.42 11.24
C VAL A 146 -18.48 0.66 12.25
N VAL A 147 -19.21 1.69 11.80
CA VAL A 147 -19.77 2.74 12.64
C VAL A 147 -21.10 2.24 13.23
N PRO A 148 -21.28 2.25 14.57
CA PRO A 148 -22.55 1.85 15.17
C PRO A 148 -23.65 2.89 14.93
N ASP A 149 -24.89 2.42 14.74
CA ASP A 149 -26.05 3.30 14.51
C ASP A 149 -26.43 4.13 15.75
N GLU A 150 -26.06 3.66 16.94
CA GLU A 150 -26.24 4.38 18.20
C GLU A 150 -24.85 4.79 18.73
N PRO A 151 -24.69 6.04 19.21
CA PRO A 151 -23.42 6.48 19.75
C PRO A 151 -23.04 5.65 20.98
N VAL A 152 -21.76 5.32 21.08
CA VAL A 152 -21.22 4.63 22.25
C VAL A 152 -21.28 5.61 23.43
N VAL A 153 -22.27 5.42 24.31
CA VAL A 153 -22.29 6.11 25.60
C VAL A 153 -21.20 5.49 26.47
N GLU A 154 -20.07 6.18 26.58
CA GLU A 154 -19.08 5.96 27.63
C GLU A 154 -19.83 5.91 28.98
N GLY A 155 -19.96 4.71 29.53
CA GLY A 155 -20.60 4.48 30.82
C GLY A 155 -19.78 5.17 31.88
N GLY A 156 -20.22 6.35 32.31
CA GLY A 156 -19.60 7.06 33.42
C GLY A 156 -19.48 6.11 34.61
N ASP A 157 -18.24 5.95 35.09
CA ASP A 157 -17.92 5.17 36.28
C ASP A 157 -18.94 5.48 37.39
N ASP A 158 -19.83 4.51 37.64
CA ASP A 158 -20.66 4.50 38.83
C ASP A 158 -19.72 4.25 40.01
N LEU A 159 -19.11 5.33 40.50
CA LEU A 159 -18.49 5.38 41.82
C LEU A 159 -19.61 5.28 42.87
N GLY A 160 -20.16 4.07 42.97
CA GLY A 160 -21.06 3.65 44.02
C GLY A 160 -20.33 3.64 45.36
N VAL A 161 -20.76 4.59 46.20
CA VAL A 161 -20.43 4.82 47.62
C VAL A 161 -20.38 3.54 48.46
#